data_AF-A0A8G2CC85-F1
#
_entry.id   AF-A0A8G2CC85-F1
#
_cell.length_a   1.000
_cell.length_b   1.000
_cell.length_c   1.000
_cell.angle_alpha   90.00
_cell.angle_beta   90.00
_cell.angle_gamma   90.00
#
_symmetry.space_group_name_H-M   'P 1'
#
loop_
_entity.id
_entity.type
_entity.pdbx_description
1 polymer ?
#
loop_
_entity_poly.entity_id
_entity_poly.type
_entity_poly.pdbx_seq_one_letter_code
_entity_poly.pdbx_strand_id
1 'polypeptide(L)'
;MRRQKYSSYLTCHDGMFCLNYIPIGNSIEFRVLEIEFWLLKWVDGQVVKRRKLKPGGRWPEGYSISADLIITLDGEDVCFTLYGQAVDLIPSPYLDQVPMGGGIVPHDALTHATCQSVDGRNMISLQCIT
;
A
#
# COMPACT_ATOMS: atom_id res chain seq x y z
N MET A 1 13.48 -7.89 17.30
CA MET A 1 13.04 -9.03 16.45
C MET A 1 13.02 -8.55 15.00
N ARG A 2 13.75 -9.22 14.09
CA ARG A 2 13.66 -8.94 12.64
C ARG A 2 12.31 -9.47 12.17
N ARG A 3 11.37 -8.60 11.79
CA ARG A 3 10.12 -9.04 11.15
C ARG A 3 10.49 -9.85 9.90
N GLN A 4 10.02 -11.10 9.86
CA GLN A 4 10.15 -11.97 8.69
C GLN A 4 9.57 -11.26 7.46
N LYS A 5 10.14 -11.53 6.28
CA LYS A 5 9.49 -11.22 5.00
C LYS A 5 8.02 -11.63 5.11
N TYR A 6 7.11 -10.68 4.89
CA TYR A 6 5.66 -10.92 4.90
C TYR A 6 5.32 -12.23 4.18
N SER A 7 4.66 -13.15 4.88
CA SER A 7 4.35 -14.51 4.38
C SER A 7 3.22 -14.50 3.35
N SER A 8 2.36 -13.47 3.41
CA SER A 8 1.21 -13.34 2.54
C SER A 8 1.14 -11.96 1.88
N TYR A 9 0.82 -11.93 0.59
CA TYR A 9 0.65 -10.70 -0.18
C TYR A 9 -0.78 -10.59 -0.69
N LEU A 10 -1.37 -9.44 -0.45
CA LEU A 10 -2.63 -9.04 -1.03
C LEU A 10 -2.36 -8.28 -2.34
N THR A 11 -3.06 -8.63 -3.40
CA THR A 11 -3.03 -7.92 -4.68
C THR A 11 -4.45 -7.65 -5.17
N CYS A 12 -4.63 -6.64 -6.01
CA CYS A 12 -5.89 -6.38 -6.71
C CYS A 12 -5.68 -6.73 -8.19
N HIS A 13 -6.43 -7.71 -8.69
CA HIS A 13 -6.33 -8.27 -10.03
C HIS A 13 -7.74 -8.45 -10.61
N ASP A 14 -7.98 -7.93 -11.80
CA ASP A 14 -9.28 -7.93 -12.50
C ASP A 14 -10.48 -7.56 -11.61
N GLY A 15 -10.33 -6.56 -10.75
CA GLY A 15 -11.39 -6.12 -9.84
C GLY A 15 -11.65 -7.06 -8.66
N MET A 16 -10.75 -8.00 -8.38
CA MET A 16 -10.78 -8.84 -7.18
C MET A 16 -9.50 -8.72 -6.37
N PHE A 17 -9.65 -8.74 -5.05
CA PHE A 17 -8.56 -8.97 -4.14
C PHE A 17 -8.16 -10.44 -4.15
N CYS A 18 -6.85 -10.67 -4.24
CA CYS A 18 -6.24 -11.98 -4.23
C CYS A 18 -5.21 -12.06 -3.10
N LEU A 19 -5.44 -12.94 -2.13
CA LEU A 19 -4.47 -13.28 -1.09
C LEU A 19 -3.62 -14.46 -1.58
N ASN A 20 -2.32 -14.26 -1.78
CA ASN A 20 -1.44 -15.29 -2.35
C ASN A 20 -1.98 -15.90 -3.65
N TYR A 21 -2.51 -15.05 -4.55
CA TYR A 21 -3.16 -15.43 -5.81
C TYR A 21 -4.51 -16.17 -5.69
N ILE A 22 -5.04 -16.32 -4.48
CA ILE A 22 -6.38 -16.89 -4.26
C ILE A 22 -7.39 -15.74 -4.16
N PRO A 23 -8.41 -15.67 -5.03
CA PRO A 23 -9.44 -14.63 -4.95
C PRO A 23 -10.22 -14.73 -3.63
N ILE A 24 -10.39 -13.60 -2.94
CA ILE A 24 -11.11 -13.51 -1.66
C ILE A 24 -12.35 -12.59 -1.72
N GLY A 25 -12.49 -11.81 -2.79
CA GLY A 25 -13.63 -10.91 -3.00
C GLY A 25 -13.22 -9.59 -3.63
N ASN A 26 -14.18 -8.74 -3.98
CA ASN A 26 -13.93 -7.39 -4.51
C ASN A 26 -13.92 -6.31 -3.41
N SER A 27 -14.27 -6.66 -2.17
CA SER A 27 -14.23 -5.77 -1.02
C SER A 27 -13.67 -6.50 0.19
N ILE A 28 -12.85 -5.81 0.97
CA ILE A 28 -12.28 -6.34 2.21
C ILE A 28 -12.28 -5.26 3.29
N GLU A 29 -12.36 -5.71 4.54
CA GLU A 29 -12.10 -4.88 5.71
C GLU A 29 -10.81 -5.34 6.36
N PHE A 30 -9.95 -4.40 6.72
CA PHE A 30 -8.70 -4.72 7.39
C PHE A 30 -8.31 -3.64 8.37
N ARG A 31 -7.46 -4.02 9.33
CA ARG A 31 -6.80 -3.08 10.22
C ARG A 31 -5.42 -2.79 9.68
N VAL A 32 -5.08 -1.52 9.49
CA VAL A 32 -3.70 -1.15 9.16
C VAL A 32 -2.85 -1.17 10.43
N LEU A 33 -1.77 -1.93 10.41
CA LEU A 33 -0.78 -2.03 11.48
C LEU A 33 0.38 -1.07 11.26
N GLU A 34 0.87 -0.98 10.03
CA GLU A 34 1.98 -0.12 9.68
C GLU A 34 1.92 0.29 8.20
N ILE A 35 2.43 1.47 7.88
CA ILE A 35 2.58 1.96 6.50
C ILE A 35 4.06 2.26 6.24
N GLU A 36 4.62 1.65 5.20
CA GLU A 36 5.97 1.92 4.72
C GLU A 36 5.97 2.56 3.33
N PHE A 37 6.60 3.73 3.18
CA PHE A 37 6.72 4.41 1.88
C PHE A 37 8.03 4.07 1.16
N TRP A 38 7.94 3.91 -0.15
CA TRP A 38 9.04 3.54 -1.03
C TRP A 38 9.11 4.43 -2.26
N LEU A 39 10.33 4.76 -2.65
CA LEU A 39 10.66 5.42 -3.91
C LEU A 39 11.03 4.37 -4.96
N LEU A 40 10.36 4.44 -6.10
CA LEU A 40 10.53 3.51 -7.22
C LEU A 40 11.07 4.24 -8.46
N LYS A 41 12.18 3.77 -9.03
CA LYS A 41 12.68 4.19 -10.34
C LYS A 41 12.21 3.22 -11.41
N TRP A 42 11.55 3.73 -12.42
CA TRP A 42 11.10 2.95 -13.58
C TRP A 42 12.04 3.17 -14.76
N VAL A 43 12.33 2.10 -15.49
CA VAL A 43 12.99 2.12 -16.80
C VAL A 43 12.29 1.08 -17.65
N ASP A 44 11.83 1.47 -18.84
CA ASP A 44 11.13 0.58 -19.79
C ASP A 44 9.98 -0.23 -19.16
N GLY A 45 9.18 0.43 -18.31
CA GLY A 45 8.03 -0.20 -17.64
C GLY A 45 8.38 -1.15 -16.48
N GLN A 46 9.65 -1.23 -16.08
CA GLN A 46 10.09 -2.07 -14.96
C GLN A 46 10.70 -1.25 -13.82
N VAL A 47 10.44 -1.66 -12.58
CA VAL A 47 11.08 -1.08 -11.39
C VAL A 47 12.51 -1.59 -11.31
N VAL A 48 13.47 -0.75 -11.71
CA VAL A 48 14.90 -1.09 -11.65
C VAL A 48 15.55 -0.72 -10.32
N LYS A 49 14.89 0.11 -9.50
CA LYS A 49 15.42 0.55 -8.22
C LYS A 49 14.31 0.87 -7.24
N ARG A 50 14.38 0.26 -6.05
CA ARG A 50 13.47 0.50 -4.92
C ARG A 50 14.27 0.96 -3.71
N ARG A 51 13.86 2.08 -3.09
CA ARG A 51 14.50 2.63 -1.89
C ARG A 51 13.44 3.03 -0.88
N LYS A 52 13.63 2.70 0.39
CA LYS A 52 12.74 3.19 1.44
C LYS A 52 12.82 4.71 1.49
N LEU A 53 11.68 5.39 1.51
CA LEU A 53 11.64 6.83 1.72
C LEU A 53 12.07 7.09 3.17
N LYS A 54 13.07 7.96 3.34
CA LYS A 54 13.65 8.29 4.65
C LYS A 54 13.11 9.61 5.18
N PRO A 55 13.27 9.86 6.50
CA PRO A 55 13.05 11.18 7.07
C PRO A 55 13.86 12.27 6.40
N GLY A 56 13.30 13.47 6.28
CA GLY A 56 14.02 14.58 5.63
C GLY A 56 14.36 14.38 4.14
N GLY A 57 14.04 13.22 3.55
CA GLY A 57 14.47 12.85 2.20
C GLY A 57 13.78 13.66 1.12
N ARG A 58 14.54 14.14 0.14
CA ARG A 58 13.98 14.76 -1.07
C ARG A 58 13.43 13.69 -1.99
N TRP A 59 12.27 13.96 -2.60
CA TRP A 59 11.77 13.19 -3.73
C TRP A 59 12.67 13.49 -4.94
N PRO A 60 13.46 12.52 -5.44
CA PRO A 60 14.33 12.75 -6.58
C PRO A 60 13.51 12.75 -7.88
N GLU A 61 13.87 13.61 -8.83
CA GLU A 61 13.24 13.65 -10.15
C GLU A 61 13.26 12.26 -10.82
N GLY A 62 12.16 11.90 -11.49
CA GLY A 62 12.01 10.62 -12.19
C GLY A 62 11.74 9.41 -11.29
N TYR A 63 11.52 9.60 -9.99
CA TYR A 63 11.00 8.57 -9.09
C TYR A 63 9.49 8.68 -8.94
N SER A 64 8.84 7.54 -8.73
CA SER A 64 7.45 7.45 -8.28
C SER A 64 7.39 6.95 -6.84
N ILE A 65 6.23 7.04 -6.20
CA ILE A 65 6.00 6.56 -4.84
C ILE A 65 5.13 5.29 -4.83
N SER A 66 5.40 4.40 -3.89
CA SER A 66 4.50 3.33 -3.47
C SER A 66 4.39 3.30 -1.95
N ALA A 67 3.30 2.73 -1.45
CA ALA A 67 3.09 2.50 -0.02
C ALA A 67 2.81 1.02 0.21
N ASP A 68 3.59 0.38 1.08
CA ASP A 68 3.26 -0.95 1.59
C ASP A 68 2.41 -0.76 2.85
N LEU A 69 1.18 -1.24 2.81
CA LEU A 69 0.31 -1.35 3.97
C LEU A 69 0.54 -2.73 4.60
N ILE A 70 1.04 -2.74 5.84
CA ILE A 70 1.06 -3.93 6.68
C ILE A 70 -0.29 -3.95 7.40
N ILE A 71 -1.09 -4.95 7.10
CA ILE A 71 -2.48 -5.04 7.56
C ILE A 71 -2.70 -6.36 8.29
N THR A 72 -3.72 -6.42 9.15
CA THR A 72 -4.27 -7.68 9.65
C THR A 72 -5.53 -8.03 8.87
N LEU A 73 -5.55 -9.22 8.29
CA LEU A 73 -6.70 -9.81 7.59
C LEU A 73 -6.93 -11.23 8.13
N ASP A 74 -8.13 -11.53 8.62
CA ASP A 74 -8.47 -12.83 9.24
C ASP A 74 -7.48 -13.31 10.32
N GLY A 75 -6.86 -12.36 11.03
CA GLY A 75 -5.87 -12.64 12.09
C GLY A 75 -4.44 -12.89 11.59
N GLU A 76 -4.19 -12.79 10.27
CA GLU A 76 -2.87 -12.89 9.67
C GLU A 76 -2.29 -11.52 9.28
N ASP A 77 -0.97 -11.37 9.44
CA ASP A 77 -0.23 -10.20 8.94
C ASP A 77 -0.02 -10.33 7.43
N VAL A 78 -0.61 -9.41 6.66
CA VAL A 78 -0.57 -9.38 5.20
C VAL A 78 0.06 -8.07 4.73
N CYS A 79 0.84 -8.14 3.65
CA CYS A 79 1.36 -6.94 2.99
C CYS A 79 0.51 -6.60 1.75
N PHE A 80 0.08 -5.35 1.65
CA PHE A 80 -0.65 -4.82 0.51
C PHE A 80 0.04 -3.57 -0.04
N THR A 81 0.65 -3.68 -1.23
CA THR A 81 1.33 -2.54 -1.85
C THR A 81 0.39 -1.74 -2.75
N LEU A 82 0.31 -0.44 -2.50
CA LEU A 82 -0.36 0.56 -3.33
C LEU A 82 0.67 1.31 -4.18
N TYR A 83 0.30 1.62 -5.42
CA TYR A 83 1.15 2.33 -6.38
C TYR A 83 0.45 3.57 -6.93
N GLY A 84 1.23 4.60 -7.27
CA GLY A 84 0.76 5.76 -8.03
C GLY A 84 -0.38 6.51 -7.33
N GLN A 85 -1.44 6.87 -8.07
CA GLN A 85 -2.58 7.64 -7.56
C GLN A 85 -3.29 6.99 -6.36
N ALA A 86 -3.22 5.67 -6.19
CA ALA A 86 -3.80 5.00 -5.04
C ALA A 86 -3.07 5.34 -3.72
N VAL A 87 -1.81 5.80 -3.80
CA VAL A 87 -1.07 6.33 -2.64
C VAL A 87 -1.68 7.65 -2.17
N ASP A 88 -2.17 8.49 -3.09
CA ASP A 88 -2.79 9.78 -2.79
C ASP A 88 -4.15 9.63 -2.09
N LEU A 89 -4.78 8.45 -2.20
CA LEU A 89 -6.07 8.12 -1.59
C LEU A 89 -5.97 7.65 -0.12
N ILE A 90 -4.76 7.41 0.40
CA ILE A 90 -4.58 7.02 1.79
C ILE A 90 -4.88 8.25 2.65
N PRO A 91 -5.94 8.23 3.50
CA PRO A 91 -6.27 9.36 4.37
C PRO A 91 -5.12 9.57 5.34
N SER A 92 -4.29 10.53 5.01
CA SER A 92 -3.01 10.74 5.66
C SER A 92 -2.89 12.25 5.86
N PRO A 93 -2.91 12.75 7.10
CA PRO A 93 -2.58 14.14 7.44
C PRO A 93 -1.20 14.63 6.94
N TYR A 94 -0.50 13.86 6.11
CA TYR A 94 0.95 13.84 6.00
C TYR A 94 1.49 13.96 4.57
N LEU A 95 0.63 13.99 3.52
CA LEU A 95 1.10 14.32 2.16
C LEU A 95 1.51 15.79 2.00
N ASP A 96 1.14 16.66 2.95
CA ASP A 96 1.47 18.08 2.87
C ASP A 96 2.84 18.44 3.50
N GLN A 97 3.44 17.63 4.39
CA GLN A 97 4.62 18.10 5.16
C GLN A 97 5.70 17.09 5.64
N VAL A 98 5.65 15.79 5.33
CA VAL A 98 6.59 14.85 5.99
C VAL A 98 7.63 14.29 5.02
N PRO A 99 8.86 14.08 5.51
CA PRO A 99 9.56 12.88 5.12
C PRO A 99 9.79 12.06 6.39
N MET A 100 9.36 10.80 6.33
CA MET A 100 9.01 9.93 7.46
C MET A 100 10.07 8.89 7.78
N GLY A 101 10.19 8.50 9.05
CA GLY A 101 11.15 7.51 9.53
C GLY A 101 10.52 6.59 10.53
N GLY A 102 10.74 5.30 10.31
CA GLY A 102 9.91 4.25 10.93
C GLY A 102 8.54 4.24 10.26
N GLY A 103 7.99 3.07 9.98
CA GLY A 103 6.65 3.02 9.41
C GLY A 103 5.65 3.71 10.33
N ILE A 104 4.62 4.32 9.75
CA ILE A 104 3.55 4.90 10.54
C ILE A 104 2.69 3.75 11.03
N VAL A 105 2.53 3.60 12.34
CA VAL A 105 1.46 2.78 12.90
C VAL A 105 0.24 3.67 12.96
N PRO A 106 -0.75 3.55 12.05
CA PRO A 106 -1.99 4.28 12.22
C PRO A 106 -2.65 3.76 13.49
N HIS A 107 -2.97 4.67 14.42
CA HIS A 107 -3.77 4.32 15.58
C HIS A 107 -5.15 3.86 15.08
N ASP A 108 -5.39 2.56 15.15
CA ASP A 108 -6.68 1.88 15.01
C ASP A 108 -7.51 2.29 13.77
N ALA A 109 -6.85 2.52 12.64
CA ALA A 109 -7.55 2.74 11.37
C ALA A 109 -8.03 1.39 10.82
N LEU A 110 -9.29 1.05 11.09
CA LEU A 110 -10.03 0.10 10.27
C LEU A 110 -10.32 0.78 8.93
N THR A 111 -9.98 0.08 7.86
CA THR A 111 -10.16 0.58 6.50
C THR A 111 -10.97 -0.45 5.73
N HIS A 112 -12.02 0.04 5.09
CA HIS A 112 -12.71 -0.68 4.04
C HIS A 112 -12.00 -0.40 2.71
N ALA A 113 -11.69 -1.44 1.95
CA ALA A 113 -11.13 -1.31 0.61
C ALA A 113 -12.00 -2.02 -0.41
N THR A 114 -12.16 -1.39 -1.57
CA THR A 114 -12.85 -1.97 -2.73
C THR A 114 -11.90 -2.00 -3.92
N CYS A 115 -11.83 -3.13 -4.60
CA CYS A 115 -11.09 -3.36 -5.85
C CYS A 115 -12.10 -3.44 -7.00
N GLN A 116 -11.87 -2.71 -8.08
CA GLN A 116 -12.75 -2.66 -9.26
C GLN A 116 -11.91 -2.66 -10.54
N SER A 117 -12.44 -3.20 -11.64
CA SER A 117 -11.83 -3.06 -12.97
C SER A 117 -12.60 -2.02 -13.77
N VAL A 118 -11.93 -0.94 -14.15
CA VAL A 118 -12.47 0.16 -14.95
C VAL A 118 -11.56 0.37 -16.16
N ASP A 119 -12.10 0.26 -17.37
CA ASP A 119 -11.36 0.39 -18.63
C ASP A 119 -10.07 -0.46 -18.71
N GLY A 120 -10.12 -1.68 -18.15
CA GLY A 120 -8.97 -2.60 -18.11
C GLY A 120 -7.92 -2.24 -17.06
N ARG A 121 -8.22 -1.32 -16.14
CA ARG A 121 -7.33 -0.91 -15.04
C ARG A 121 -7.97 -1.24 -13.71
N ASN A 122 -7.15 -1.77 -12.80
CA ASN A 122 -7.57 -1.98 -11.42
C ASN A 122 -7.61 -0.63 -10.68
N MET A 123 -8.76 -0.31 -10.13
CA MET A 123 -8.99 0.83 -9.25
C MET A 123 -9.20 0.33 -7.82
N ILE A 124 -8.46 0.91 -6.88
CA ILE A 124 -8.61 0.64 -5.45
C ILE A 124 -9.18 1.89 -4.80
N SER A 125 -10.30 1.74 -4.11
CA SER A 125 -10.87 2.77 -3.23
C SER A 125 -10.64 2.38 -1.79
N LEU A 126 -10.27 3.35 -0.95
CA LEU A 126 -10.08 3.18 0.48
C LEU A 126 -11.02 4.12 1.23
N GLN A 127 -11.71 3.59 2.23
CA GLN A 127 -12.54 4.37 3.14
C GLN A 127 -12.16 4.01 4.57
N CYS A 128 -11.70 4.98 5.34
CA CYS A 128 -11.55 4.79 6.78
C CYS A 128 -12.95 4.62 7.40
N ILE A 129 -13.10 3.57 8.19
CA ILE A 129 -14.32 3.28 8.95
C ILE A 129 -13.97 3.39 10.44
N THR A 130 -14.82 4.08 11.19
CA THR A 130 -14.68 4.32 12.64
C THR A 130 -15.63 3.45 13.44
#